data_AF-A2SJE1-F1
#
_entry.id   AF-A2SJE1-F1
#
_cell.length_a   1.000
_cell.length_b   1.000
_cell.length_c   1.000
_cell.angle_alpha   90.00
_cell.angle_beta   90.00
_cell.angle_gamma   90.00
#
_symmetry.space_group_name_H-M   'P 1'
#
loop_
_entity.id
_entity.type
_entity.pdbx_description
1 polymer ?
#
loop_
_entity_poly.entity_id
_entity_poly.type
_entity_poly.pdbx_seq_one_letter_code
_entity_poly.pdbx_strand_id
1 'polypeptide(L)'
;MGDLSDLLLPSAFAVVAAPLVLGAVIAIVWFFIASSNKRILGMAYVLMIFAFDLFTHYPRPYLNLGGLQAYPADILVLVLMVVVVLESFKRPLPLQGPLLLWLALGGLLFASLTLGLSQYGKSAGTEARDYVYYWCVGLYACTCDFDDGEMKKIAKWATWCAYGLIVIAIYRWVGLALGFVPRSFVLDIGITSVFRALPSEAAFFLAAAALVHGMAWLRGTGTPRSGLHALIFAAIVLVLQHRSVWLATVAAGAYLLVQERKHLPRQFPWLLGFVLVAGIGTGIAATFGYLDPLFDALDASLSSVTASRSTVTDRMFGWESLLDEWANSSTKTLLFGFPYGHGWHRFVDGKIAEYSPHNFYVDMLLRVGVVGLGLLVLATLIALVYSLLGRVESESEYLQIRGFGLILIASVVYYVPYSASYTHGAVTGLALAQIMHRSRRRRRQAKFTNARPTAYVKRSV
;
A
#
# COMPACT_ATOMS: atom_id res chain seq x y z
N MET A 1 56.54 5.15 -7.95
CA MET A 1 55.50 5.98 -8.58
C MET A 1 54.17 5.56 -7.97
N GLY A 2 53.70 6.31 -6.97
CA GLY A 2 52.38 6.11 -6.36
C GLY A 2 51.33 6.77 -7.23
N ASP A 3 50.22 6.08 -7.44
CA ASP A 3 49.16 6.47 -8.36
C ASP A 3 48.46 7.75 -7.85
N LEU A 4 48.61 8.86 -8.58
CA LEU A 4 48.04 10.16 -8.24
C LEU A 4 46.50 10.19 -8.31
N SER A 5 45.88 9.12 -8.82
CA SER A 5 44.44 8.90 -8.88
C SER A 5 43.80 8.71 -7.49
N ASP A 6 44.52 8.18 -6.50
CA ASP A 6 43.99 7.90 -5.16
C ASP A 6 43.93 9.14 -4.25
N LEU A 7 44.68 10.20 -4.55
CA LEU A 7 44.78 11.41 -3.71
C LEU A 7 43.78 12.52 -4.09
N LEU A 8 43.20 12.48 -5.29
CA LEU A 8 42.31 13.53 -5.81
C LEU A 8 40.81 13.18 -5.77
N LEU A 9 40.47 11.92 -5.53
CA LEU A 9 39.07 11.46 -5.46
C LEU A 9 38.33 11.79 -4.14
N PRO A 10 38.95 11.75 -2.93
CA PRO A 10 38.20 11.93 -1.69
C PRO A 10 37.72 13.37 -1.44
N SER A 11 38.54 14.38 -1.79
CA SER A 11 38.23 15.79 -1.55
C SER A 11 37.20 16.36 -2.53
N ALA A 12 37.25 15.93 -3.80
CA ALA A 12 36.24 16.29 -4.80
C ALA A 12 34.87 15.68 -4.48
N PHE A 13 34.83 14.44 -3.97
CA PHE A 13 33.59 13.84 -3.48
C PHE A 13 33.01 14.57 -2.27
N ALA A 14 33.85 15.01 -1.33
CA ALA A 14 33.39 15.76 -0.15
C ALA A 14 32.75 17.11 -0.52
N VAL A 15 33.30 17.82 -1.52
CA VAL A 15 32.78 19.12 -1.96
C VAL A 15 31.45 19.00 -2.72
N VAL A 16 31.20 17.89 -3.42
CA VAL A 16 29.89 17.63 -4.09
C VAL A 16 28.87 17.00 -3.13
N ALA A 17 29.32 16.17 -2.19
CA ALA A 17 28.45 15.53 -1.21
C ALA A 17 27.92 16.51 -0.15
N ALA A 18 28.72 17.48 0.30
CA ALA A 18 28.31 18.41 1.35
C ALA A 18 27.08 19.28 0.99
N PRO A 19 26.97 19.89 -0.22
CA PRO A 19 25.76 20.59 -0.64
C PRO A 19 24.54 19.68 -0.78
N LEU A 20 24.73 18.43 -1.22
CA LEU A 20 23.64 17.46 -1.34
C LEU A 20 23.14 17.01 0.04
N VAL A 21 24.05 16.75 0.98
CA VAL A 21 23.71 16.44 2.37
C VAL A 21 23.03 17.63 3.04
N LEU A 22 23.56 18.84 2.87
CA LEU A 22 22.95 20.06 3.41
C LEU A 22 21.56 20.31 2.80
N GLY A 23 21.42 20.15 1.47
CA GLY A 23 20.15 20.23 0.77
C GLY A 23 19.14 19.18 1.26
N ALA A 24 19.59 17.94 1.50
CA ALA A 24 18.76 16.89 2.08
C ALA A 24 18.33 17.22 3.52
N VAL A 25 19.24 17.72 4.36
CA VAL A 25 18.93 18.16 5.73
C VAL A 25 17.94 19.31 5.71
N ILE A 26 18.15 20.34 4.88
CA ILE A 26 17.23 21.46 4.71
C ILE A 26 15.86 20.96 4.23
N ALA A 27 15.83 20.03 3.27
CA ALA A 27 14.59 19.45 2.78
C ALA A 27 13.86 18.66 3.88
N ILE A 28 14.56 17.90 4.71
CA ILE A 28 14.01 17.15 5.86
C ILE A 28 13.49 18.11 6.94
N VAL A 29 14.23 19.18 7.27
CA VAL A 29 13.81 20.19 8.25
C VAL A 29 12.61 20.97 7.72
N TRP A 30 12.64 21.39 6.46
CA TRP A 30 11.51 22.06 5.82
C TRP A 30 10.29 21.14 5.75
N PHE A 31 10.47 19.88 5.37
CA PHE A 31 9.44 18.84 5.42
C PHE A 31 8.82 18.75 6.80
N PHE A 32 9.64 18.71 7.85
CA PHE A 32 9.20 18.57 9.22
C PHE A 32 8.35 19.78 9.65
N ILE A 33 8.86 20.99 9.42
CA ILE A 33 8.16 22.24 9.71
C ILE A 33 6.84 22.32 8.93
N ALA A 34 6.89 22.05 7.62
CA ALA A 34 5.74 22.13 6.74
C ALA A 34 4.67 21.09 7.13
N SER A 35 5.06 19.84 7.38
CA SER A 35 4.14 18.75 7.76
C SER A 35 3.48 19.00 9.12
N SER A 36 4.21 19.58 10.07
CA SER A 36 3.67 19.96 11.38
C SER A 36 2.61 21.08 11.30
N ASN A 37 2.69 21.93 10.27
CA ASN A 37 1.73 23.01 10.01
C ASN A 37 0.58 22.58 9.09
N LYS A 38 0.81 21.60 8.21
CA LYS A 38 -0.16 21.09 7.24
C LYS A 38 -0.10 19.56 7.18
N ARG A 39 -0.96 18.90 7.96
CA ARG A 39 -1.09 17.43 8.07
C ARG A 39 -1.20 16.73 6.72
N ILE A 40 -1.86 17.38 5.77
CA ILE A 40 -2.00 16.84 4.43
C ILE A 40 -0.65 16.59 3.72
N LEU A 41 0.41 17.33 4.06
CA LEU A 41 1.72 17.17 3.42
C LEU A 41 2.33 15.79 3.69
N GLY A 42 2.15 15.22 4.89
CA GLY A 42 2.63 13.86 5.17
C GLY A 42 2.10 12.83 4.17
N MET A 43 0.83 12.93 3.78
CA MET A 43 0.25 12.07 2.74
C MET A 43 0.77 12.36 1.33
N ALA A 44 1.05 13.63 1.02
CA ALA A 44 1.70 13.99 -0.24
C ALA A 44 3.07 13.30 -0.36
N TYR A 45 3.83 13.32 0.73
CA TYR A 45 5.15 12.73 0.79
C TYR A 45 5.13 11.20 0.75
N VAL A 46 4.16 10.54 1.41
CA VAL A 46 3.94 9.10 1.26
C VAL A 46 3.79 8.73 -0.22
N LEU A 47 2.96 9.46 -0.96
CA LEU A 47 2.74 9.20 -2.39
C LEU A 47 3.97 9.54 -3.27
N MET A 48 4.71 10.58 -2.90
CA MET A 48 5.93 10.98 -3.60
C MET A 48 7.06 9.96 -3.40
N ILE A 49 7.30 9.53 -2.16
CA ILE A 49 8.29 8.49 -1.83
C ILE A 49 7.90 7.17 -2.47
N PHE A 50 6.60 6.84 -2.49
CA PHE A 50 6.12 5.67 -3.23
C PHE A 50 6.49 5.70 -4.72
N ALA A 51 6.19 6.80 -5.42
CA ALA A 51 6.58 6.94 -6.82
C ALA A 51 8.11 6.94 -7.00
N PHE A 52 8.85 7.55 -6.09
CA PHE A 52 10.31 7.62 -6.12
C PHE A 52 10.98 6.26 -5.89
N ASP A 53 10.56 5.52 -4.87
CA ASP A 53 11.03 4.15 -4.57
C ASP A 53 10.76 3.22 -5.74
N LEU A 54 9.61 3.40 -6.41
CA LEU A 54 9.28 2.63 -7.60
C LEU A 54 10.12 3.01 -8.80
N PHE A 55 10.41 4.30 -9.02
CA PHE A 55 11.28 4.76 -10.09
C PHE A 55 12.71 4.24 -9.91
N THR A 56 13.22 4.34 -8.67
CA THR A 56 14.61 4.03 -8.29
C THR A 56 14.81 2.62 -7.76
N HIS A 57 13.86 1.70 -8.00
CA HIS A 57 13.83 0.39 -7.36
C HIS A 57 15.13 -0.43 -7.52
N TYR A 58 15.93 -0.18 -8.55
CA TYR A 58 17.29 -0.74 -8.70
C TYR A 58 18.25 0.27 -9.34
N PRO A 59 19.42 0.57 -8.76
CA PRO A 59 19.73 0.38 -7.34
C PRO A 59 18.86 1.32 -6.48
N ARG A 60 18.26 0.79 -5.40
CA ARG A 60 17.57 1.63 -4.42
C ARG A 60 18.57 2.60 -3.80
N PRO A 61 18.36 3.92 -3.90
CA PRO A 61 19.25 4.88 -3.26
C PRO A 61 19.14 4.71 -1.75
N TYR A 62 20.30 4.67 -1.09
CA TYR A 62 20.39 4.63 0.36
C TYR A 62 21.52 5.53 0.85
N LEU A 63 21.38 6.05 2.06
CA LEU A 63 22.45 6.73 2.78
C LEU A 63 23.16 5.71 3.68
N ASN A 64 24.47 5.60 3.57
CA ASN A 64 25.26 4.75 4.47
C ASN A 64 25.65 5.52 5.72
N LEU A 65 24.97 5.26 6.84
CA LEU A 65 25.20 5.88 8.14
C LEU A 65 25.97 4.92 9.04
N GLY A 66 27.30 4.84 8.87
CA GLY A 66 28.16 3.98 9.70
C GLY A 66 27.87 2.49 9.55
N GLY A 67 27.57 2.02 8.33
CA GLY A 67 27.20 0.63 8.06
C GLY A 67 25.73 0.31 8.29
N LEU A 68 24.88 1.33 8.40
CA LEU A 68 23.42 1.22 8.32
C LEU A 68 22.95 1.86 7.01
N GLN A 69 22.25 1.11 6.18
CA GLN A 69 21.67 1.61 4.93
C GLN A 69 20.32 2.25 5.22
N ALA A 70 20.21 3.57 5.20
CA ALA A 70 18.95 4.28 5.39
C ALA A 70 18.30 4.60 4.03
N TYR A 71 17.09 4.11 3.82
CA TYR A 71 16.30 4.35 2.61
C TYR A 71 15.40 5.59 2.78
N PRO A 72 14.92 6.19 1.69
CA PRO A 72 13.95 7.29 1.74
C PRO A 72 12.72 6.98 2.59
N ALA A 73 12.21 5.75 2.54
CA ALA A 73 11.09 5.28 3.36
C ALA A 73 11.42 5.26 4.88
N ASP A 74 12.66 4.93 5.28
CA ASP A 74 13.09 4.99 6.68
C ASP A 74 12.97 6.43 7.21
N ILE A 75 13.46 7.41 6.42
CA ILE A 75 13.42 8.83 6.76
C ILE A 75 11.97 9.33 6.85
N LEU A 76 11.15 9.00 5.84
CA LEU A 76 9.73 9.35 5.82
C LEU A 76 9.04 8.87 7.09
N VAL A 77 9.18 7.59 7.42
CA VAL A 77 8.50 6.99 8.57
C VAL A 77 8.97 7.59 9.89
N LEU A 78 10.27 7.84 10.04
CA LEU A 78 10.81 8.55 11.21
C LEU A 78 10.13 9.91 11.38
N VAL A 79 10.06 10.71 10.31
CA VAL A 79 9.47 12.05 10.41
C VAL A 79 7.96 12.00 10.68
N LEU A 80 7.22 11.09 10.03
CA LEU A 80 5.80 10.92 10.31
C LEU A 80 5.55 10.54 11.78
N MET A 81 6.39 9.67 12.35
CA MET A 81 6.29 9.29 13.76
C MET A 81 6.57 10.45 14.71
N VAL A 82 7.57 11.30 14.42
CA VAL A 82 7.80 12.51 15.21
C VAL A 82 6.58 13.44 15.12
N VAL A 83 5.96 13.59 13.94
CA VAL A 83 4.73 14.38 13.79
C VAL A 83 3.58 13.79 14.62
N VAL A 84 3.37 12.47 14.62
CA VAL A 84 2.35 11.81 15.46
C VAL A 84 2.59 12.12 16.94
N VAL A 85 3.83 11.99 17.41
CA VAL A 85 4.21 12.28 18.80
C VAL A 85 3.95 13.75 19.14
N LEU A 86 4.37 14.69 18.29
CA LEU A 86 4.16 16.12 18.53
C LEU A 86 2.68 16.52 18.50
N GLU A 87 1.90 15.99 17.55
CA GLU A 87 0.46 16.23 17.51
C GLU A 87 -0.24 15.61 18.72
N SER A 88 0.28 14.51 19.29
CA SER A 88 -0.27 13.92 20.52
C SER A 88 -0.15 14.81 21.75
N PHE A 89 0.89 15.66 21.81
CA PHE A 89 1.04 16.67 22.86
C PHE A 89 0.07 17.85 22.67
N LYS A 90 -0.22 18.23 21.42
CA LYS A 90 -1.17 19.31 21.12
C LYS A 90 -2.62 18.86 21.28
N ARG A 91 -2.91 17.61 20.96
CA ARG A 91 -4.26 17.02 20.96
C ARG A 91 -4.17 15.59 21.47
N PRO A 92 -4.87 15.25 22.57
CA PRO A 92 -4.82 13.89 23.09
C PRO A 92 -5.30 12.91 22.02
N LEU A 93 -4.56 11.81 21.88
CA LEU A 93 -4.90 10.74 20.93
C LEU A 93 -6.33 10.23 21.23
N PRO A 94 -7.15 9.97 20.21
CA PRO A 94 -8.42 9.30 20.42
C PRO A 94 -8.17 7.83 20.78
N LEU A 95 -7.94 7.54 22.06
CA LEU A 95 -7.84 6.19 22.59
C LEU A 95 -9.21 5.47 22.53
N GLN A 96 -9.71 5.27 21.32
CA GLN A 96 -10.91 4.52 20.96
C GLN A 96 -10.48 3.14 20.49
N GLY A 97 -11.38 2.16 20.59
CA GLY A 97 -11.10 0.76 20.26
C GLY A 97 -10.26 0.55 19.00
N PRO A 98 -10.61 1.11 17.83
CA PRO A 98 -9.87 0.85 16.61
C PRO A 98 -8.42 1.37 16.63
N LEU A 99 -8.16 2.55 17.23
CA LEU A 99 -6.78 3.04 17.40
C LEU A 99 -6.03 2.21 18.44
N LEU A 100 -6.67 1.77 19.53
CA LEU A 100 -6.03 0.92 20.53
C LEU A 100 -5.59 -0.42 19.93
N LEU A 101 -6.39 -1.03 19.06
CA LEU A 101 -6.01 -2.24 18.33
C LEU A 101 -4.78 -1.98 17.44
N TRP A 102 -4.77 -0.85 16.72
CA TRP A 102 -3.64 -0.46 15.88
C TRP A 102 -2.37 -0.20 16.71
N LEU A 103 -2.48 0.49 17.84
CA LEU A 103 -1.37 0.74 18.76
C LEU A 103 -0.84 -0.56 19.38
N ALA A 104 -1.74 -1.48 19.76
CA ALA A 104 -1.37 -2.78 20.30
C ALA A 104 -0.61 -3.62 19.26
N LEU A 105 -1.04 -3.60 18.01
CA LEU A 105 -0.32 -4.23 16.89
C LEU A 105 1.10 -3.64 16.77
N GLY A 106 1.23 -2.32 16.82
CA GLY A 106 2.53 -1.64 16.83
C GLY A 106 3.41 -2.07 17.99
N GLY A 107 2.85 -2.13 19.19
CA GLY A 107 3.56 -2.60 20.38
C GLY A 107 4.14 -4.01 20.20
N LEU A 108 3.38 -4.94 19.60
CA LEU A 108 3.86 -6.28 19.30
C LEU A 108 4.95 -6.30 18.20
N LEU A 109 4.79 -5.50 17.15
CA LEU A 109 5.82 -5.35 16.11
C LEU A 109 7.15 -4.87 16.69
N PHE A 110 7.12 -3.82 17.53
CA PHE A 110 8.32 -3.31 18.18
C PHE A 110 8.89 -4.27 19.22
N ALA A 111 8.04 -4.98 19.99
CA ALA A 111 8.51 -6.00 20.92
C ALA A 111 9.25 -7.14 20.19
N SER A 112 8.67 -7.64 19.09
CA SER A 112 9.30 -8.64 18.23
C SER A 112 10.60 -8.13 17.62
N LEU A 113 10.65 -6.87 17.19
CA LEU A 113 11.86 -6.24 16.65
C LEU A 113 12.94 -6.07 17.73
N THR A 114 12.61 -5.62 18.93
CA THR A 114 13.58 -5.47 20.03
C THR A 114 14.19 -6.82 20.41
N LEU A 115 13.37 -7.88 20.51
CA LEU A 115 13.86 -9.24 20.73
C LEU A 115 14.74 -9.71 19.57
N GLY A 116 14.31 -9.44 18.34
CA GLY A 116 15.06 -9.75 17.13
C GLY A 116 16.42 -9.07 17.05
N LEU A 117 16.49 -7.76 17.34
CA LEU A 117 17.74 -7.01 17.37
C LEU A 117 18.71 -7.57 18.42
N SER A 118 18.19 -8.02 19.57
CA SER A 118 19.02 -8.65 20.61
C SER A 118 19.55 -10.02 20.21
N GLN A 119 18.83 -10.78 19.38
CA GLN A 119 19.17 -12.16 19.03
C GLN A 119 19.93 -12.27 17.70
N TYR A 120 19.52 -11.51 16.69
CA TYR A 120 20.00 -11.60 15.30
C TYR A 120 20.66 -10.31 14.81
N GLY A 121 20.67 -9.24 15.62
CA GLY A 121 21.32 -7.99 15.25
C GLY A 121 20.65 -7.29 14.07
N LYS A 122 21.46 -6.80 13.12
CA LYS A 122 20.99 -5.93 12.02
C LYS A 122 19.99 -6.61 11.07
N SER A 123 20.02 -7.94 10.92
CA SER A 123 19.08 -8.65 10.04
C SER A 123 17.62 -8.45 10.47
N ALA A 124 17.35 -8.42 11.78
CA ALA A 124 16.04 -8.14 12.33
C ALA A 124 15.49 -6.77 11.91
N GLY A 125 16.36 -5.75 11.91
CA GLY A 125 16.01 -4.41 11.46
C GLY A 125 15.66 -4.37 9.98
N THR A 126 16.47 -5.01 9.13
CA THR A 126 16.22 -5.10 7.69
C THR A 126 14.89 -5.78 7.40
N GLU A 127 14.59 -6.86 8.10
CA GLU A 127 13.36 -7.63 7.91
C GLU A 127 12.10 -6.88 8.38
N ALA A 128 12.16 -6.20 9.53
CA ALA A 128 11.01 -5.54 10.12
C ALA A 128 10.53 -4.28 9.36
N ARG A 129 11.35 -3.75 8.44
CA ARG A 129 11.12 -2.46 7.76
C ARG A 129 9.73 -2.31 7.17
N ASP A 130 9.33 -3.23 6.30
CA ASP A 130 8.08 -3.10 5.56
C ASP A 130 6.86 -3.11 6.50
N TYR A 131 6.93 -3.90 7.59
CA TYR A 131 5.91 -3.94 8.64
C TYR A 131 5.85 -2.64 9.46
N VAL A 132 7.01 -2.10 9.82
CA VAL A 132 7.11 -0.81 10.52
C VAL A 132 6.60 0.31 9.62
N TYR A 133 6.92 0.30 8.32
CA TYR A 133 6.43 1.30 7.39
C TYR A 133 4.89 1.22 7.24
N TYR A 134 4.35 0.01 7.06
CA TYR A 134 2.92 -0.27 7.06
C TYR A 134 2.23 0.32 8.29
N TRP A 135 2.77 0.00 9.47
CA TRP A 135 2.16 0.43 10.73
C TRP A 135 2.27 1.94 10.96
N CYS A 136 3.46 2.53 10.77
CA CYS A 136 3.72 3.95 11.03
C CYS A 136 2.91 4.87 10.11
N VAL A 137 2.87 4.57 8.80
CA VAL A 137 2.06 5.36 7.86
C VAL A 137 0.57 5.22 8.17
N GLY A 138 0.12 4.02 8.54
CA GLY A 138 -1.25 3.82 9.02
C GLY A 138 -1.56 4.58 10.31
N LEU A 139 -0.63 4.62 11.27
CA LEU A 139 -0.80 5.37 12.51
C LEU A 139 -0.88 6.88 12.24
N TYR A 140 -0.01 7.40 11.38
CA TYR A 140 -0.06 8.79 10.94
C TYR A 140 -1.43 9.13 10.32
N ALA A 141 -1.86 8.32 9.35
CA ALA A 141 -3.14 8.49 8.67
C ALA A 141 -4.35 8.38 9.61
N CYS A 142 -4.25 7.52 10.63
CA CYS A 142 -5.29 7.29 11.63
C CYS A 142 -5.43 8.43 12.64
N THR A 143 -4.31 9.05 13.00
CA THR A 143 -4.24 10.09 14.05
C THR A 143 -4.45 11.50 13.51
N CYS A 144 -4.10 11.73 12.24
CA CYS A 144 -4.39 12.98 11.56
C CYS A 144 -5.89 13.08 11.24
N ASP A 145 -6.54 14.06 11.87
CA ASP A 145 -7.95 14.39 11.65
C ASP A 145 -8.06 15.20 10.35
N PHE A 146 -8.16 14.50 9.21
CA PHE A 146 -8.28 15.12 7.89
C PHE A 146 -9.71 15.57 7.60
N ASP A 147 -9.87 16.79 7.11
CA ASP A 147 -11.18 17.28 6.66
C ASP A 147 -11.53 16.81 5.23
N ASP A 148 -12.78 17.03 4.81
CA ASP A 148 -13.25 16.63 3.46
C ASP A 148 -12.46 17.29 2.31
N GLY A 149 -12.01 18.52 2.52
CA GLY A 149 -11.22 19.26 1.53
C GLY A 149 -9.81 18.67 1.39
N GLU A 150 -9.20 18.28 2.51
CA GLU A 150 -7.93 17.58 2.56
C GLU A 150 -8.04 16.19 1.93
N MET A 151 -9.10 15.44 2.25
CA MET A 151 -9.36 14.13 1.65
C MET A 151 -9.50 14.20 0.12
N LYS A 152 -10.20 15.21 -0.40
CA LYS A 152 -10.28 15.46 -1.87
C LYS A 152 -8.92 15.75 -2.48
N LYS A 153 -8.06 16.51 -1.81
CA LYS A 153 -6.69 16.80 -2.27
C LYS A 153 -5.83 15.54 -2.25
N ILE A 154 -5.90 14.72 -1.21
CA ILE A 154 -5.21 13.42 -1.12
C ILE A 154 -5.64 12.52 -2.28
N ALA A 155 -6.94 12.40 -2.55
CA ALA A 155 -7.46 11.62 -3.68
C ALA A 155 -6.97 12.15 -5.04
N LYS A 156 -6.89 13.48 -5.21
CA LYS A 156 -6.32 14.11 -6.40
C LYS A 156 -4.84 13.76 -6.56
N TRP A 157 -4.04 13.83 -5.50
CA TRP A 157 -2.63 13.45 -5.55
C TRP A 157 -2.42 11.96 -5.77
N ALA A 158 -3.26 11.10 -5.19
CA ALA A 158 -3.24 9.67 -5.49
C ALA A 158 -3.50 9.40 -6.99
N THR A 159 -4.42 10.16 -7.59
CA THR A 159 -4.66 10.10 -9.05
C THR A 159 -3.43 10.55 -9.85
N TRP A 160 -2.75 11.62 -9.44
CA TRP A 160 -1.50 12.05 -10.08
C TRP A 160 -0.36 11.05 -9.88
N CYS A 161 -0.27 10.44 -8.70
CA CYS A 161 0.68 9.36 -8.42
C CYS A 161 0.43 8.18 -9.38
N ALA A 162 -0.82 7.75 -9.56
CA ALA A 162 -1.19 6.72 -10.53
C ALA A 162 -0.74 7.08 -11.96
N TYR A 163 -0.92 8.33 -12.40
CA TYR A 163 -0.37 8.78 -13.68
C TYR A 163 1.17 8.76 -13.72
N GLY A 164 1.84 9.16 -12.65
CA GLY A 164 3.29 9.03 -12.51
C GLY A 164 3.76 7.59 -12.68
N LEU A 165 3.05 6.62 -12.08
CA LEU A 165 3.35 5.19 -12.25
C LEU A 165 3.21 4.74 -13.70
N ILE A 166 2.19 5.21 -14.42
CA ILE A 166 2.04 4.92 -15.85
C ILE A 166 3.22 5.46 -16.65
N VAL A 167 3.66 6.68 -16.36
CA VAL A 167 4.84 7.27 -17.01
C VAL A 167 6.09 6.42 -16.73
N ILE A 168 6.28 5.93 -15.50
CA ILE A 168 7.38 5.02 -15.14
C ILE A 168 7.27 3.70 -15.92
N ALA A 169 6.07 3.13 -16.07
CA ALA A 169 5.85 1.92 -16.84
C ALA A 169 6.21 2.11 -18.32
N ILE A 170 5.71 3.19 -18.94
CA ILE A 170 6.01 3.55 -20.33
C ILE A 170 7.52 3.77 -20.52
N TYR A 171 8.15 4.53 -19.63
CA TYR A 171 9.60 4.75 -19.64
C TYR A 171 10.38 3.42 -19.66
N ARG A 172 9.97 2.46 -18.82
CA ARG A 172 10.62 1.14 -18.75
C ARG A 172 10.37 0.29 -19.99
N TRP A 173 9.14 0.26 -20.51
CA TRP A 173 8.83 -0.48 -21.74
C TRP A 173 9.57 0.11 -22.95
N VAL A 174 9.53 1.43 -23.13
CA VAL A 174 10.24 2.14 -24.21
C VAL A 174 11.74 1.97 -24.05
N GLY A 175 12.26 2.08 -22.84
CA GLY A 175 13.69 1.91 -22.57
C GLY A 175 14.20 0.50 -22.80
N LEU A 176 13.38 -0.51 -22.52
CA LEU A 176 13.71 -1.88 -22.86
C LEU A 176 13.67 -2.10 -24.38
N ALA A 177 12.67 -1.57 -25.07
CA ALA A 177 12.54 -1.68 -26.53
C ALA A 177 13.69 -0.96 -27.27
N LEU A 178 14.14 0.18 -26.77
CA LEU A 178 15.24 0.97 -27.33
C LEU A 178 16.63 0.55 -26.80
N GLY A 179 16.68 -0.41 -25.86
CA GLY A 179 17.93 -0.99 -25.34
C GLY A 179 18.70 -0.14 -24.31
N PHE A 180 18.15 0.98 -23.82
CA PHE A 180 18.80 1.81 -22.79
C PHE A 180 18.41 1.43 -21.35
N VAL A 181 17.36 0.63 -21.16
CA VAL A 181 17.06 -0.04 -19.89
C VAL A 181 17.47 -1.51 -20.05
N PRO A 182 18.48 -1.99 -19.31
CA PRO A 182 18.96 -3.35 -19.46
C PRO A 182 17.88 -4.36 -19.05
N ARG A 183 17.80 -5.50 -19.75
CA ARG A 183 16.79 -6.53 -19.47
C ARG A 183 16.95 -7.11 -18.06
N SER A 184 18.19 -7.22 -17.55
CA SER A 184 18.47 -7.65 -16.17
C SER A 184 17.79 -6.75 -15.14
N PHE A 185 17.81 -5.42 -15.35
CA PHE A 185 17.11 -4.47 -14.47
C PHE A 185 15.62 -4.78 -14.39
N VAL A 186 14.99 -5.18 -15.50
CA VAL A 186 13.58 -5.57 -15.49
C VAL A 186 13.43 -6.93 -14.78
N LEU A 187 14.24 -7.94 -15.12
CA LEU A 187 14.11 -9.28 -14.55
C LEU A 187 14.39 -9.34 -13.02
N ASP A 188 15.33 -8.55 -12.51
CA ASP A 188 15.74 -8.52 -11.08
C ASP A 188 14.68 -7.90 -10.14
N ILE A 189 13.65 -7.24 -10.68
CA ILE A 189 12.48 -6.75 -9.91
C ILE A 189 11.49 -7.91 -9.61
N GLY A 190 11.91 -9.18 -9.78
CA GLY A 190 11.04 -10.36 -9.62
C GLY A 190 10.07 -10.54 -10.79
N ILE A 191 10.45 -10.04 -11.96
CA ILE A 191 9.61 -9.96 -13.14
C ILE A 191 9.91 -11.15 -14.06
N THR A 192 8.95 -12.06 -14.19
CA THR A 192 9.03 -13.21 -15.11
C THR A 192 8.67 -12.86 -16.56
N SER A 193 8.27 -11.60 -16.85
CA SER A 193 7.74 -11.17 -18.15
C SER A 193 8.04 -9.71 -18.44
N VAL A 194 8.49 -9.41 -19.65
CA VAL A 194 8.78 -8.05 -20.15
C VAL A 194 7.63 -7.06 -19.91
N PHE A 195 6.40 -7.55 -19.82
CA PHE A 195 5.21 -6.71 -19.61
C PHE A 195 5.03 -6.22 -18.18
N ARG A 196 5.67 -6.83 -17.16
CA ARG A 196 5.51 -6.38 -15.76
C ARG A 196 6.41 -5.20 -15.40
N ALA A 197 6.44 -4.13 -16.19
CA ALA A 197 7.34 -2.99 -15.97
C ALA A 197 7.26 -2.35 -14.56
N LEU A 198 6.17 -2.56 -13.84
CA LEU A 198 6.01 -2.17 -12.45
C LEU A 198 5.83 -3.39 -11.54
N PRO A 199 6.27 -3.32 -10.27
CA PRO A 199 6.01 -4.38 -9.30
C PRO A 199 4.52 -4.46 -8.94
N SER A 200 4.13 -5.56 -8.29
CA SER A 200 2.73 -5.86 -7.98
C SER A 200 2.06 -4.80 -7.10
N GLU A 201 2.80 -4.16 -6.20
CA GLU A 201 2.28 -3.08 -5.35
C GLU A 201 1.81 -1.87 -6.17
N ALA A 202 2.61 -1.48 -7.16
CA ALA A 202 2.27 -0.37 -8.06
C ALA A 202 1.06 -0.71 -8.94
N ALA A 203 0.99 -1.94 -9.44
CA ALA A 203 -0.18 -2.43 -10.16
C ALA A 203 -1.43 -2.45 -9.26
N PHE A 204 -1.30 -2.86 -8.00
CA PHE A 204 -2.38 -2.80 -7.02
C PHE A 204 -2.84 -1.36 -6.78
N PHE A 205 -1.91 -0.41 -6.63
CA PHE A 205 -2.26 1.00 -6.47
C PHE A 205 -3.06 1.54 -7.67
N LEU A 206 -2.66 1.20 -8.90
CA LEU A 206 -3.41 1.53 -10.12
C LEU A 206 -4.80 0.89 -10.12
N ALA A 207 -4.92 -0.38 -9.71
CA ALA A 207 -6.20 -1.07 -9.61
C ALA A 207 -7.13 -0.43 -8.57
N ALA A 208 -6.61 -0.09 -7.40
CA ALA A 208 -7.32 0.63 -6.35
C ALA A 208 -7.83 1.99 -6.87
N ALA A 209 -6.97 2.75 -7.57
CA ALA A 209 -7.37 4.00 -8.20
C ALA A 209 -8.46 3.79 -9.27
N ALA A 210 -8.34 2.75 -10.10
CA ALA A 210 -9.33 2.40 -11.11
C ALA A 210 -10.70 2.11 -10.49
N LEU A 211 -10.75 1.34 -9.40
CA LEU A 211 -11.97 1.00 -8.67
C LEU A 211 -12.66 2.23 -8.07
N VAL A 212 -11.90 3.11 -7.42
CA VAL A 212 -12.44 4.33 -6.81
C VAL A 212 -12.98 5.30 -7.87
N HIS A 213 -12.24 5.51 -8.96
CA HIS A 213 -12.70 6.34 -10.08
C HIS A 213 -13.89 5.71 -10.80
N GLY A 214 -13.91 4.38 -10.94
CA GLY A 214 -15.01 3.62 -11.51
C GLY A 214 -16.29 3.80 -10.69
N MET A 215 -16.20 3.74 -9.36
CA MET A 215 -17.33 4.02 -8.47
C MET A 215 -17.86 5.45 -8.62
N ALA A 216 -16.96 6.44 -8.65
CA ALA A 216 -17.34 7.84 -8.82
C ALA A 216 -18.01 8.10 -10.18
N TRP A 217 -17.56 7.39 -11.22
CA TRP A 217 -18.14 7.45 -12.56
C TRP A 217 -19.51 6.78 -12.63
N LEU A 218 -19.64 5.56 -12.10
CA LEU A 218 -20.91 4.82 -12.08
C LEU A 218 -22.03 5.65 -11.44
N ARG A 219 -21.76 6.27 -10.29
CA ARG A 219 -22.73 7.13 -9.60
C ARG A 219 -22.96 8.49 -10.26
N GLY A 220 -22.10 8.93 -11.17
CA GLY A 220 -22.14 10.28 -11.74
C GLY A 220 -21.77 11.39 -10.74
N THR A 221 -21.11 11.04 -9.63
CA THR A 221 -20.71 11.98 -8.57
C THR A 221 -19.28 12.50 -8.75
N GLY A 222 -18.49 11.86 -9.61
CA GLY A 222 -17.16 12.32 -10.00
C GLY A 222 -17.19 13.37 -11.10
N THR A 223 -16.00 13.78 -11.55
CA THR A 223 -15.89 14.52 -12.82
C THR A 223 -16.27 13.61 -13.99
N PRO A 224 -16.71 14.15 -15.15
CA PRO A 224 -16.90 13.35 -16.36
C PRO A 224 -15.66 12.53 -16.77
N ARG A 225 -14.46 12.99 -16.35
CA ARG A 225 -13.19 12.32 -16.61
C ARG A 225 -12.92 11.11 -15.71
N SER A 226 -13.70 10.91 -14.64
CA SER A 226 -13.50 9.77 -13.71
C SER A 226 -13.65 8.43 -14.43
N GLY A 227 -14.56 8.32 -15.39
CA GLY A 227 -14.68 7.12 -16.23
C GLY A 227 -13.40 6.88 -17.04
N LEU A 228 -12.88 7.93 -17.70
CA LEU A 228 -11.62 7.85 -18.44
C LEU A 228 -10.44 7.45 -17.55
N HIS A 229 -10.31 8.03 -16.35
CA HIS A 229 -9.29 7.63 -15.38
C HIS A 229 -9.40 6.14 -15.03
N ALA A 230 -10.60 5.67 -14.71
CA ALA A 230 -10.85 4.27 -14.37
C ALA A 230 -10.42 3.33 -15.52
N LEU A 231 -10.81 3.66 -16.75
CA LEU A 231 -10.50 2.87 -17.94
C LEU A 231 -9.00 2.82 -18.24
N ILE A 232 -8.31 3.97 -18.18
CA ILE A 232 -6.85 4.03 -18.39
C ILE A 232 -6.12 3.20 -17.34
N PHE A 233 -6.47 3.37 -16.06
CA PHE A 233 -5.80 2.66 -14.97
C PHE A 233 -6.06 1.15 -15.05
N ALA A 234 -7.30 0.73 -15.31
CA ALA A 234 -7.64 -0.68 -15.51
C ALA A 234 -6.90 -1.30 -16.70
N ALA A 235 -6.81 -0.58 -17.83
CA ALA A 235 -6.08 -1.04 -19.01
C ALA A 235 -4.59 -1.28 -18.69
N ILE A 236 -3.94 -0.35 -17.99
CA ILE A 236 -2.53 -0.53 -17.60
C ILE A 236 -2.35 -1.71 -16.63
N VAL A 237 -3.27 -1.92 -15.69
CA VAL A 237 -3.25 -3.08 -14.79
C VAL A 237 -3.33 -4.40 -15.56
N LEU A 238 -4.13 -4.46 -16.63
CA LEU A 238 -4.19 -5.63 -17.52
C LEU A 238 -2.88 -5.83 -18.28
N VAL A 239 -2.27 -4.77 -18.81
CA VAL A 239 -0.97 -4.88 -19.50
C VAL A 239 0.14 -5.33 -18.55
N LEU A 240 0.11 -4.91 -17.28
CA LEU A 240 1.13 -5.28 -16.29
C LEU A 240 1.11 -6.76 -15.85
N GLN A 241 0.13 -7.58 -16.27
CA GLN A 241 0.12 -9.05 -16.09
C GLN A 241 0.36 -9.57 -14.65
N HIS A 242 -0.18 -8.88 -13.63
CA HIS A 242 -0.15 -9.35 -12.23
C HIS A 242 -1.46 -10.08 -11.88
N ARG A 243 -1.48 -11.41 -12.04
CA ARG A 243 -2.70 -12.24 -11.87
C ARG A 243 -3.39 -12.03 -10.52
N SER A 244 -2.61 -12.02 -9.45
CA SER A 244 -3.09 -11.80 -8.09
C SER A 244 -3.71 -10.41 -7.89
N VAL A 245 -3.17 -9.39 -8.57
CA VAL A 245 -3.76 -8.05 -8.59
C VAL A 245 -5.07 -8.06 -9.36
N TRP A 246 -5.17 -8.81 -10.47
CA TRP A 246 -6.43 -8.98 -11.18
C TRP A 246 -7.49 -9.64 -10.31
N LEU A 247 -7.15 -10.71 -9.58
CA LEU A 247 -8.08 -11.36 -8.65
C LEU A 247 -8.56 -10.39 -7.55
N ALA A 248 -7.65 -9.62 -6.95
CA ALA A 248 -8.01 -8.58 -5.99
C ALA A 248 -8.94 -7.51 -6.60
N THR A 249 -8.65 -7.09 -7.85
CA THR A 249 -9.46 -6.13 -8.59
C THR A 249 -10.85 -6.67 -8.93
N VAL A 250 -10.94 -7.93 -9.33
CA VAL A 250 -12.21 -8.61 -9.65
C VAL A 250 -13.05 -8.78 -8.39
N ALA A 251 -12.46 -9.17 -7.25
CA ALA A 251 -13.20 -9.30 -5.99
C ALA A 251 -13.82 -7.96 -5.56
N ALA A 252 -13.04 -6.88 -5.54
CA ALA A 252 -13.55 -5.55 -5.22
C ALA A 252 -14.49 -4.98 -6.31
N GLY A 253 -14.21 -5.28 -7.58
CA GLY A 253 -15.04 -4.92 -8.72
C GLY A 253 -16.40 -5.59 -8.69
N ALA A 254 -16.48 -6.88 -8.35
CA ALA A 254 -17.73 -7.60 -8.18
C ALA A 254 -18.59 -6.96 -7.09
N TYR A 255 -17.99 -6.62 -5.94
CA TYR A 255 -18.68 -5.85 -4.91
C TYR A 255 -19.15 -4.48 -5.43
N LEU A 256 -18.30 -3.73 -6.16
CA LEU A 256 -18.67 -2.45 -6.76
C LEU A 256 -19.89 -2.59 -7.68
N LEU A 257 -19.90 -3.58 -8.57
CA LEU A 257 -21.01 -3.82 -9.51
C LEU A 257 -22.30 -4.17 -8.78
N VAL A 258 -22.23 -5.00 -7.72
CA VAL A 258 -23.39 -5.33 -6.88
C VAL A 258 -23.92 -4.09 -6.17
N GLN A 259 -23.02 -3.30 -5.58
CA GLN A 259 -23.36 -2.11 -4.80
C GLN A 259 -23.95 -0.99 -5.68
N GLU A 260 -23.42 -0.79 -6.87
CA GLU A 260 -23.83 0.28 -7.80
C GLU A 260 -24.73 -0.24 -8.94
N ARG A 261 -25.33 -1.42 -8.79
CA ARG A 261 -26.16 -2.07 -9.82
C ARG A 261 -27.26 -1.18 -10.40
N LYS A 262 -27.82 -0.29 -9.58
CA LYS A 262 -28.88 0.66 -9.98
C LYS A 262 -28.39 1.73 -10.95
N HIS A 263 -27.09 1.99 -10.99
CA HIS A 263 -26.47 2.98 -11.86
C HIS A 263 -25.84 2.37 -13.12
N LEU A 264 -25.63 1.05 -13.14
CA LEU A 264 -25.04 0.35 -14.27
C LEU A 264 -25.74 0.58 -15.61
N PRO A 265 -27.09 0.51 -15.73
CA PRO A 265 -27.75 0.64 -17.04
C PRO A 265 -27.42 1.95 -17.76
N ARG A 266 -27.21 3.04 -17.00
CA ARG A 266 -26.87 4.35 -17.55
C ARG A 266 -25.46 4.42 -18.13
N GLN A 267 -24.53 3.66 -17.57
CA GLN A 267 -23.12 3.66 -17.97
C GLN A 267 -22.74 2.45 -18.82
N PHE A 268 -23.64 1.48 -18.95
CA PHE A 268 -23.44 0.25 -19.70
C PHE A 268 -23.00 0.49 -21.16
N PRO A 269 -23.57 1.44 -21.92
CA PRO A 269 -23.12 1.70 -23.30
C PRO A 269 -21.65 2.13 -23.39
N TRP A 270 -21.16 2.89 -22.40
CA TRP A 270 -19.77 3.33 -22.34
C TRP A 270 -18.83 2.19 -21.93
N LEU A 271 -19.24 1.36 -20.97
CA LEU A 271 -18.52 0.15 -20.59
C LEU A 271 -18.41 -0.80 -21.79
N LEU A 272 -19.53 -1.06 -22.46
CA LEU A 272 -19.59 -1.90 -23.64
C LEU A 272 -18.75 -1.31 -24.77
N GLY A 273 -18.89 -0.01 -25.04
CA GLY A 273 -18.08 0.69 -26.04
C GLY A 273 -16.59 0.60 -25.76
N PHE A 274 -16.16 0.75 -24.49
CA PHE A 274 -14.76 0.55 -24.11
C PHE A 274 -14.31 -0.90 -24.32
N VAL A 275 -15.09 -1.88 -23.87
CA VAL A 275 -14.75 -3.31 -24.04
C VAL A 275 -14.66 -3.68 -25.51
N LEU A 276 -15.58 -3.16 -26.35
CA LEU A 276 -15.55 -3.37 -27.79
C LEU A 276 -14.35 -2.69 -28.44
N VAL A 277 -14.05 -1.42 -28.13
CA VAL A 277 -12.90 -0.71 -28.70
C VAL A 277 -11.59 -1.35 -28.24
N ALA A 278 -11.47 -1.70 -26.96
CA ALA A 278 -10.31 -2.41 -26.43
C ALA A 278 -10.19 -3.80 -27.06
N GLY A 279 -11.29 -4.54 -27.19
CA GLY A 279 -11.32 -5.87 -27.81
C GLY A 279 -10.97 -5.83 -29.30
N ILE A 280 -11.54 -4.92 -30.07
CA ILE A 280 -11.23 -4.71 -31.50
C ILE A 280 -9.79 -4.24 -31.66
N GLY A 281 -9.34 -3.26 -30.87
CA GLY A 281 -7.96 -2.77 -30.91
C GLY A 281 -6.96 -3.87 -30.58
N THR A 282 -7.28 -4.70 -29.59
CA THR A 282 -6.49 -5.90 -29.23
C THR A 282 -6.52 -6.91 -30.37
N GLY A 283 -7.68 -7.21 -30.96
CA GLY A 283 -7.82 -8.15 -32.07
C GLY A 283 -7.08 -7.72 -33.35
N ILE A 284 -7.10 -6.41 -33.67
CA ILE A 284 -6.32 -5.85 -34.76
C ILE A 284 -4.83 -5.99 -34.46
N ALA A 285 -4.39 -5.56 -33.28
CA ALA A 285 -2.98 -5.68 -32.89
C ALA A 285 -2.49 -7.14 -32.84
N ALA A 286 -3.37 -8.08 -32.48
CA ALA A 286 -3.14 -9.53 -32.55
C ALA A 286 -2.95 -10.01 -33.99
N THR A 287 -3.81 -9.57 -34.91
CA THR A 287 -3.79 -10.00 -36.32
C THR A 287 -2.47 -9.64 -37.02
N PHE A 288 -1.84 -8.53 -36.59
CA PHE A 288 -0.55 -8.08 -37.11
C PHE A 288 0.66 -8.61 -36.30
N GLY A 289 0.44 -9.54 -35.37
CA GLY A 289 1.50 -10.14 -34.55
C GLY A 289 2.12 -9.23 -33.49
N TYR A 290 1.63 -7.98 -33.35
CA TYR A 290 2.15 -7.04 -32.35
C TYR A 290 1.89 -7.47 -30.91
N LEU A 291 0.91 -8.36 -30.71
CA LEU A 291 0.56 -8.92 -29.42
C LEU A 291 1.01 -10.37 -29.26
N ASP A 292 1.68 -10.99 -30.23
CA ASP A 292 2.14 -12.38 -30.10
C ASP A 292 2.97 -12.58 -28.81
N PRO A 293 3.94 -11.71 -28.48
CA PRO A 293 4.66 -11.83 -27.21
C PRO A 293 3.75 -11.67 -25.98
N LEU A 294 2.68 -10.85 -26.09
CA LEU A 294 1.71 -10.66 -25.00
C LEU A 294 0.86 -11.91 -24.83
N PHE A 295 0.33 -12.48 -25.92
CA PHE A 295 -0.48 -13.69 -25.90
C PHE A 295 0.34 -14.91 -25.51
N ASP A 296 1.57 -15.07 -25.99
CA ASP A 296 2.50 -16.11 -25.57
C ASP A 296 2.79 -16.00 -24.08
N ALA A 297 3.04 -14.78 -23.58
CA ALA A 297 3.23 -14.56 -22.15
C ALA A 297 1.96 -14.84 -21.33
N LEU A 298 0.76 -14.54 -21.87
CA LEU A 298 -0.52 -14.86 -21.23
C LEU A 298 -0.80 -16.36 -21.24
N ASP A 299 -0.49 -17.06 -22.33
CA ASP A 299 -0.71 -18.49 -22.49
C ASP A 299 0.29 -19.31 -21.66
N ALA A 300 1.58 -18.97 -21.71
CA ALA A 300 2.60 -19.48 -20.78
C ALA A 300 2.19 -19.22 -19.33
N SER A 301 1.53 -18.08 -19.10
CA SER A 301 1.00 -17.73 -17.79
C SER A 301 -0.19 -18.63 -17.39
N LEU A 302 -1.17 -18.84 -18.26
CA LEU A 302 -2.34 -19.68 -17.98
C LEU A 302 -1.96 -21.15 -17.81
N SER A 303 -1.09 -21.67 -18.69
CA SER A 303 -0.57 -23.04 -18.63
C SER A 303 0.28 -23.30 -17.38
N SER A 304 0.95 -22.29 -16.82
CA SER A 304 1.68 -22.46 -15.55
C SER A 304 0.77 -22.76 -14.35
N VAL A 305 -0.55 -22.53 -14.44
CA VAL A 305 -1.53 -22.85 -13.38
C VAL A 305 -1.93 -24.32 -13.42
N THR A 306 -1.96 -24.92 -14.60
CA THR A 306 -2.38 -26.32 -14.81
C THR A 306 -1.20 -27.30 -14.79
N ALA A 307 0.03 -26.80 -14.91
CA ALA A 307 1.23 -27.60 -14.72
C ALA A 307 1.32 -28.14 -13.28
N SER A 308 1.59 -29.43 -13.14
CA SER A 308 1.71 -30.17 -11.87
C SER A 308 2.83 -29.70 -10.93
N ARG A 309 3.63 -28.69 -11.33
CA ARG A 309 4.64 -27.98 -10.52
C ARG A 309 4.57 -26.48 -10.79
N SER A 310 3.55 -25.82 -10.24
CA SER A 310 3.36 -24.38 -10.38
C SER A 310 4.08 -23.61 -9.26
N THR A 311 4.44 -22.35 -9.50
CA THR A 311 4.95 -21.45 -8.45
C THR A 311 3.97 -21.26 -7.28
N VAL A 312 2.69 -21.55 -7.48
CA VAL A 312 1.67 -21.57 -6.41
C VAL A 312 1.87 -22.79 -5.53
N THR A 313 2.11 -23.96 -6.12
CA THR A 313 2.41 -25.20 -5.41
C THR A 313 3.66 -25.07 -4.54
N ASP A 314 4.75 -24.51 -5.09
CA ASP A 314 6.00 -24.25 -4.34
C ASP A 314 5.77 -23.30 -3.14
N ARG A 315 4.91 -22.28 -3.33
CA ARG A 315 4.53 -21.37 -2.24
C ARG A 315 3.71 -22.09 -1.17
N MET A 316 2.76 -22.93 -1.57
CA MET A 316 1.92 -23.69 -0.61
C MET A 316 2.76 -24.65 0.23
N PHE A 317 3.66 -25.42 -0.38
CA PHE A 317 4.60 -26.27 0.37
C PHE A 317 5.56 -25.45 1.24
N GLY A 318 6.01 -24.30 0.75
CA GLY A 318 6.79 -23.36 1.54
C GLY A 318 6.04 -22.85 2.77
N TRP A 319 4.74 -22.56 2.65
CA TRP A 319 3.90 -22.14 3.78
C TRP A 319 3.65 -23.29 4.75
N GLU A 320 3.34 -24.49 4.26
CA GLU A 320 3.15 -25.68 5.08
C GLU A 320 4.37 -25.94 5.96
N SER A 321 5.57 -25.96 5.37
CA SER A 321 6.81 -26.17 6.13
C SER A 321 7.03 -25.10 7.22
N LEU A 322 6.75 -23.83 6.95
CA LEU A 322 6.91 -22.75 7.94
C LEU A 322 5.84 -22.83 9.04
N LEU A 323 4.61 -23.19 8.67
CA LEU A 323 3.50 -23.33 9.61
C LEU A 323 3.67 -24.57 10.48
N ASP A 324 4.26 -25.65 9.98
CA ASP A 324 4.60 -26.84 10.75
C ASP A 324 5.69 -26.55 11.78
N GLU A 325 6.75 -25.82 11.39
CA GLU A 325 7.78 -25.37 12.33
C GLU A 325 7.15 -24.50 13.43
N TRP A 326 6.30 -23.55 13.04
CA TRP A 326 5.59 -22.69 13.98
C TRP A 326 4.64 -23.48 14.89
N ALA A 327 3.86 -24.41 14.36
CA ALA A 327 2.89 -25.21 15.11
C ALA A 327 3.56 -26.11 16.17
N ASN A 328 4.79 -26.56 15.89
CA ASN A 328 5.59 -27.38 16.81
C ASN A 328 6.48 -26.55 17.75
N SER A 329 6.38 -25.21 17.70
CA SER A 329 7.15 -24.31 18.56
C SER A 329 6.54 -24.13 19.96
N SER A 330 7.22 -23.36 20.82
CA SER A 330 6.73 -23.08 22.17
C SER A 330 5.41 -22.30 22.18
N THR A 331 4.58 -22.44 23.24
CA THR A 331 3.34 -21.66 23.41
C THR A 331 3.56 -20.14 23.28
N LYS A 332 4.71 -19.64 23.73
CA LYS A 332 5.08 -18.22 23.59
C LYS A 332 5.22 -17.83 22.13
N THR A 333 5.88 -18.66 21.31
CA THR A 333 6.05 -18.45 19.87
C THR A 333 4.73 -18.59 19.12
N LEU A 334 3.85 -19.51 19.53
CA LEU A 334 2.50 -19.60 18.97
C LEU A 334 1.71 -18.29 19.19
N LEU A 335 1.79 -17.72 20.40
CA LEU A 335 1.03 -16.52 20.74
C LEU A 335 1.63 -15.23 20.15
N PHE A 336 2.96 -15.10 20.15
CA PHE A 336 3.67 -13.85 19.84
C PHE A 336 4.64 -13.92 18.66
N GLY A 337 4.72 -15.07 17.98
CA GLY A 337 5.57 -15.27 16.82
C GLY A 337 7.04 -15.48 17.15
N PHE A 338 7.81 -15.76 16.11
CA PHE A 338 9.26 -15.69 16.11
C PHE A 338 9.73 -14.23 16.06
N PRO A 339 10.80 -13.88 16.79
CA PRO A 339 11.41 -12.56 16.67
C PRO A 339 11.89 -12.29 15.24
N TYR A 340 11.82 -11.04 14.79
CA TYR A 340 12.39 -10.63 13.50
C TYR A 340 13.87 -11.01 13.41
N GLY A 341 14.36 -11.38 12.23
CA GLY A 341 15.71 -11.87 12.02
C GLY A 341 15.88 -13.37 12.20
N HIS A 342 14.85 -14.09 12.68
CA HIS A 342 14.83 -15.56 12.72
C HIS A 342 14.99 -16.20 11.32
N GLY A 343 14.70 -15.45 10.26
CA GLY A 343 14.81 -15.91 8.88
C GLY A 343 13.63 -16.76 8.44
N TRP A 344 13.76 -17.35 7.25
CA TRP A 344 12.71 -18.12 6.56
C TRP A 344 13.21 -19.47 6.05
N HIS A 345 14.30 -19.97 6.64
CA HIS A 345 14.99 -21.19 6.20
C HIS A 345 14.03 -22.37 6.20
N ARG A 346 13.86 -22.99 5.03
CA ARG A 346 13.03 -24.17 4.86
C ARG A 346 13.52 -25.02 3.69
N PHE A 347 13.23 -26.31 3.73
CA PHE A 347 13.49 -27.21 2.61
C PHE A 347 12.26 -27.27 1.70
N VAL A 348 12.42 -26.88 0.44
CA VAL A 348 11.40 -27.01 -0.61
C VAL A 348 12.02 -27.82 -1.74
N ASP A 349 11.45 -29.00 -2.02
CA ASP A 349 11.94 -29.91 -3.07
C ASP A 349 13.45 -30.24 -2.97
N GLY A 350 13.94 -30.50 -1.76
CA GLY A 350 15.34 -30.84 -1.52
C GLY A 350 16.32 -29.66 -1.65
N LYS A 351 15.83 -28.42 -1.82
CA LYS A 351 16.62 -27.20 -1.84
C LYS A 351 16.29 -26.32 -0.63
N ILE A 352 17.29 -25.59 -0.15
CA ILE A 352 17.10 -24.59 0.90
C ILE A 352 16.50 -23.33 0.26
N ALA A 353 15.36 -22.89 0.77
CA ALA A 353 14.72 -21.62 0.45
C ALA A 353 14.82 -20.67 1.66
N GLU A 354 15.21 -19.42 1.41
CA GLU A 354 15.40 -18.40 2.47
C GLU A 354 14.62 -17.10 2.21
N TYR A 355 13.79 -17.06 1.16
CA TYR A 355 12.98 -15.88 0.84
C TYR A 355 11.68 -15.85 1.66
N SER A 356 11.13 -14.64 1.89
CA SER A 356 9.85 -14.44 2.59
C SER A 356 8.73 -15.30 1.98
N PRO A 357 7.76 -15.79 2.77
CA PRO A 357 6.66 -16.60 2.26
C PRO A 357 5.79 -15.89 1.22
N HIS A 358 5.90 -14.57 1.01
CA HIS A 358 5.06 -13.82 0.08
C HIS A 358 3.57 -14.01 0.37
N ASN A 359 3.20 -13.96 1.65
CA ASN A 359 1.82 -14.01 2.13
C ASN A 359 1.78 -13.21 3.43
N PHE A 360 1.12 -12.05 3.41
CA PHE A 360 1.14 -11.13 4.54
C PHE A 360 0.52 -11.74 5.80
N TYR A 361 -0.45 -12.64 5.67
CA TYR A 361 -1.05 -13.29 6.83
C TYR A 361 -0.10 -14.29 7.48
N VAL A 362 0.61 -15.07 6.66
CA VAL A 362 1.64 -16.01 7.13
C VAL A 362 2.82 -15.24 7.73
N ASP A 363 3.29 -14.19 7.05
CA ASP A 363 4.30 -13.26 7.54
C ASP A 363 3.95 -12.75 8.96
N MET A 364 2.74 -12.21 9.12
CA MET A 364 2.28 -11.65 10.40
C MET A 364 2.09 -12.73 11.47
N LEU A 365 1.56 -13.89 11.11
CA LEU A 365 1.44 -15.02 12.04
C LEU A 365 2.82 -15.44 12.56
N LEU A 366 3.81 -15.55 11.68
CA LEU A 366 5.14 -16.00 12.03
C LEU A 366 5.94 -14.95 12.83
N ARG A 367 5.64 -13.64 12.69
CA ARG A 367 6.41 -12.57 13.35
C ARG A 367 5.78 -11.99 14.60
N VAL A 368 4.45 -12.04 14.71
CA VAL A 368 3.71 -11.50 15.87
C VAL A 368 2.66 -12.47 16.41
N GLY A 369 2.63 -13.70 15.93
CA GLY A 369 1.80 -14.79 16.45
C GLY A 369 0.31 -14.62 16.19
N VAL A 370 -0.50 -15.51 16.79
CA VAL A 370 -1.97 -15.45 16.68
C VAL A 370 -2.50 -14.12 17.22
N VAL A 371 -1.88 -13.56 18.26
CA VAL A 371 -2.33 -12.29 18.86
C VAL A 371 -2.13 -11.14 17.88
N GLY A 372 -0.93 -10.99 17.31
CA GLY A 372 -0.66 -9.90 16.37
C GLY A 372 -1.44 -10.03 15.07
N LEU A 373 -1.58 -11.24 14.52
CA LEU A 373 -2.45 -11.48 13.37
C LEU A 373 -3.92 -11.14 13.71
N GLY A 374 -4.41 -11.55 14.88
CA GLY A 374 -5.76 -11.25 15.33
C GLY A 374 -6.03 -9.75 15.45
N LEU A 375 -5.07 -8.97 15.98
CA LEU A 375 -5.16 -7.51 16.05
C LEU A 375 -5.23 -6.86 14.66
N LEU A 376 -4.37 -7.30 13.73
CA LEU A 376 -4.39 -6.85 12.34
C LEU A 376 -5.75 -7.15 11.69
N VAL A 377 -6.18 -8.41 11.72
CA VAL A 377 -7.43 -8.85 11.10
C VAL A 377 -8.61 -8.11 11.70
N LEU A 378 -8.68 -7.96 13.03
CA LEU A 378 -9.77 -7.26 13.68
C LEU A 378 -9.80 -5.76 13.31
N ALA A 379 -8.65 -5.08 13.31
CA ALA A 379 -8.58 -3.68 12.91
C ALA A 379 -9.02 -3.50 11.43
N THR A 380 -8.53 -4.35 10.53
CA THR A 380 -8.89 -4.33 9.11
C THR A 380 -10.37 -4.67 8.90
N LEU A 381 -10.92 -5.66 9.62
CA LEU A 381 -12.34 -6.02 9.53
C LEU A 381 -13.25 -4.92 10.06
N ILE A 382 -12.89 -4.26 11.16
CA ILE A 382 -13.64 -3.10 11.68
C ILE A 382 -13.65 -1.97 10.63
N ALA A 383 -12.48 -1.65 10.06
CA ALA A 383 -12.36 -0.68 8.99
C ALA A 383 -13.24 -1.05 7.78
N LEU A 384 -13.14 -2.31 7.33
CA LEU A 384 -13.86 -2.84 6.19
C LEU A 384 -15.38 -2.81 6.42
N VAL A 385 -15.88 -3.44 7.49
CA VAL A 385 -17.31 -3.52 7.80
C VAL A 385 -17.91 -2.13 7.90
N TYR A 386 -17.22 -1.19 8.56
CA TYR A 386 -17.68 0.19 8.61
C TYR A 386 -17.67 0.85 7.22
N SER A 387 -16.62 0.63 6.43
CA SER A 387 -16.53 1.14 5.08
C SER A 387 -17.59 0.59 4.13
N LEU A 388 -18.10 -0.63 4.35
CA LEU A 388 -19.14 -1.23 3.51
C LEU A 388 -20.57 -0.96 4.03
N LEU A 389 -20.78 -1.04 5.34
CA LEU A 389 -22.11 -1.03 5.95
C LEU A 389 -22.41 0.23 6.76
N GLY A 390 -21.40 1.06 7.04
CA GLY A 390 -21.58 2.31 7.78
C GLY A 390 -22.58 3.22 7.08
N ARG A 391 -23.49 3.84 7.85
CA ARG A 391 -24.41 4.87 7.34
C ARG A 391 -23.63 5.97 6.65
N VAL A 392 -24.22 6.67 5.69
CA VAL A 392 -23.57 7.77 4.99
C VAL A 392 -24.53 8.97 4.95
N GLU A 393 -24.03 10.17 5.25
CA GLU A 393 -24.82 11.39 5.34
C GLU A 393 -24.72 12.26 4.08
N SER A 394 -23.66 12.12 3.28
CA SER A 394 -23.46 12.89 2.05
C SER A 394 -22.84 12.06 0.92
N GLU A 395 -23.01 12.50 -0.33
CA GLU A 395 -22.39 11.84 -1.48
C GLU A 395 -20.86 11.88 -1.44
N SER A 396 -20.25 12.97 -0.95
CA SER A 396 -18.79 13.04 -0.81
C SER A 396 -18.28 12.04 0.22
N GLU A 397 -19.01 11.89 1.32
CA GLU A 397 -18.70 10.92 2.36
C GLU A 397 -18.92 9.48 1.87
N TYR A 398 -19.92 9.26 1.01
CA TYR A 398 -20.16 7.98 0.35
C TYR A 398 -18.92 7.52 -0.41
N LEU A 399 -18.42 8.37 -1.31
CA LEU A 399 -17.27 8.04 -2.14
C LEU A 399 -16.02 7.76 -1.31
N GLN A 400 -15.79 8.52 -0.23
CA GLN A 400 -14.64 8.29 0.65
C GLN A 400 -14.76 6.94 1.37
N ILE A 401 -15.87 6.73 2.09
CA ILE A 401 -16.04 5.57 2.96
C ILE A 401 -16.14 4.27 2.15
N ARG A 402 -16.93 4.28 1.07
CA ARG A 402 -17.09 3.11 0.18
C ARG A 402 -15.84 2.90 -0.67
N GLY A 403 -15.15 3.98 -1.05
CA GLY A 403 -13.86 3.92 -1.75
C GLY A 403 -12.81 3.18 -0.92
N PHE A 404 -12.68 3.52 0.36
CA PHE A 404 -11.83 2.75 1.29
C PHE A 404 -12.27 1.30 1.40
N GLY A 405 -13.58 1.03 1.43
CA GLY A 405 -14.12 -0.33 1.43
C GLY A 405 -13.65 -1.14 0.23
N LEU A 406 -13.73 -0.58 -0.98
CA LEU A 406 -13.24 -1.23 -2.20
C LEU A 406 -11.75 -1.55 -2.13
N ILE A 407 -10.94 -0.60 -1.67
CA ILE A 407 -9.49 -0.79 -1.55
C ILE A 407 -9.19 -1.86 -0.48
N LEU A 408 -9.91 -1.88 0.64
CA LEU A 408 -9.72 -2.87 1.70
C LEU A 408 -10.15 -4.28 1.27
N ILE A 409 -11.24 -4.44 0.50
CA ILE A 409 -11.60 -5.74 -0.11
C ILE A 409 -10.46 -6.22 -1.00
N ALA A 410 -9.97 -5.35 -1.89
CA ALA A 410 -8.86 -5.69 -2.77
C ALA A 410 -7.59 -6.04 -1.95
N SER A 411 -7.30 -5.29 -0.88
CA SER A 411 -6.13 -5.49 -0.02
C SER A 411 -6.16 -6.86 0.66
N VAL A 412 -7.32 -7.26 1.20
CA VAL A 412 -7.49 -8.56 1.88
C VAL A 412 -7.16 -9.73 0.94
N VAL A 413 -7.56 -9.63 -0.33
CA VAL A 413 -7.23 -10.63 -1.36
C VAL A 413 -5.76 -10.53 -1.77
N TYR A 414 -5.24 -9.32 -1.93
CA TYR A 414 -3.84 -9.06 -2.30
C TYR A 414 -2.83 -9.57 -1.27
N TYR A 415 -3.19 -9.57 0.01
CA TYR A 415 -2.37 -10.07 1.12
C TYR A 415 -2.13 -11.58 1.10
N VAL A 416 -2.89 -12.36 0.34
CA VAL A 416 -2.65 -13.81 0.22
C VAL A 416 -1.37 -14.09 -0.58
N PRO A 417 -1.15 -13.51 -1.77
CA PRO A 417 0.06 -13.77 -2.57
C PRO A 417 1.18 -12.75 -2.43
N TYR A 418 1.01 -11.69 -1.61
CA TYR A 418 1.99 -10.61 -1.42
C TYR A 418 1.97 -10.06 0.00
N SER A 419 3.07 -9.40 0.38
CA SER A 419 3.19 -8.63 1.61
C SER A 419 2.48 -7.27 1.47
N ALA A 420 2.01 -6.72 2.59
CA ALA A 420 1.46 -5.38 2.61
C ALA A 420 2.56 -4.32 2.47
N SER A 421 2.16 -3.13 2.04
CA SER A 421 3.06 -1.99 1.93
C SER A 421 2.53 -0.78 2.66
N TYR A 422 3.35 0.25 2.81
CA TYR A 422 2.95 1.45 3.54
C TYR A 422 1.78 2.23 2.93
N THR A 423 1.51 2.08 1.63
CA THR A 423 0.29 2.63 1.01
C THR A 423 -0.97 1.90 1.47
N HIS A 424 -0.89 0.58 1.70
CA HIS A 424 -1.96 -0.19 2.34
C HIS A 424 -2.17 0.24 3.80
N GLY A 425 -1.06 0.52 4.49
CA GLY A 425 -1.06 1.11 5.84
C GLY A 425 -1.83 2.42 5.87
N ALA A 426 -1.52 3.34 4.94
CA ALA A 426 -2.22 4.62 4.80
C ALA A 426 -3.74 4.45 4.64
N VAL A 427 -4.18 3.58 3.72
CA VAL A 427 -5.61 3.36 3.47
C VAL A 427 -6.31 2.78 4.70
N THR A 428 -5.68 1.81 5.37
CA THR A 428 -6.20 1.23 6.61
C THR A 428 -6.33 2.30 7.69
N GLY A 429 -5.29 3.12 7.87
CA GLY A 429 -5.30 4.24 8.82
C GLY A 429 -6.39 5.28 8.53
N LEU A 430 -6.54 5.70 7.26
CA LEU A 430 -7.58 6.65 6.85
C LEU A 430 -8.99 6.08 7.10
N ALA A 431 -9.22 4.79 6.82
CA ALA A 431 -10.51 4.14 7.08
C ALA A 431 -10.83 4.10 8.59
N LEU A 432 -9.84 3.78 9.43
CA LEU A 432 -9.97 3.83 10.89
C LEU A 432 -10.22 5.25 11.41
N ALA A 433 -9.57 6.27 10.84
CA ALA A 433 -9.79 7.68 11.19
C ALA A 433 -11.26 8.09 10.98
N GLN A 434 -11.88 7.66 9.88
CA GLN A 434 -13.28 7.98 9.57
C GLN A 434 -14.25 7.43 10.61
N ILE A 435 -13.98 6.25 11.18
CA ILE A 435 -14.77 5.67 12.28
C ILE A 435 -14.72 6.56 13.52
N MET A 436 -13.51 6.99 13.86
CA MET A 436 -13.27 7.81 15.06
C MET A 436 -13.84 9.22 14.92
N HIS A 437 -13.68 9.83 13.74
CA HIS A 437 -14.21 11.16 13.44
C HIS A 437 -15.73 11.21 13.62
N ARG A 438 -16.45 10.21 13.10
CA ARG A 438 -17.91 10.14 13.30
C ARG A 438 -18.32 9.90 14.73
N SER A 439 -17.62 9.01 15.43
CA SER A 439 -17.87 8.74 16.85
C SER A 439 -17.73 10.02 17.70
N ARG A 440 -16.75 10.87 17.38
CA ARG A 440 -16.58 12.18 18.01
C ARG A 440 -17.71 13.16 17.64
N ARG A 441 -18.09 13.24 16.36
CA ARG A 441 -19.16 14.13 15.88
C ARG A 441 -20.50 13.82 16.55
N ARG A 442 -20.87 12.54 16.66
CA ARG A 442 -22.08 12.11 17.39
C ARG A 442 -22.04 12.46 18.87
N ARG A 443 -20.91 12.22 19.55
CA ARG A 443 -20.74 12.61 20.96
C ARG A 443 -20.86 14.13 21.16
N ARG A 444 -20.33 14.94 20.25
CA ARG A 444 -20.48 16.41 20.29
C ARG A 444 -21.94 16.83 20.11
N GLN A 445 -22.64 16.27 19.13
CA GLN A 445 -24.07 16.55 18.90
C GLN A 445 -24.96 16.14 20.09
N ALA A 446 -24.69 14.98 20.72
CA ALA A 446 -25.39 14.54 21.92
C ALA A 446 -25.17 15.49 23.11
N LYS A 447 -23.95 16.03 23.29
CA LYS A 447 -23.67 17.04 24.32
C LYS A 447 -24.43 18.34 24.06
N PHE A 448 -24.49 18.81 22.81
CA PHE A 448 -25.23 20.04 22.46
C PHE A 448 -26.75 19.92 22.62
N THR A 449 -27.31 18.74 22.35
CA THR A 449 -28.76 18.49 22.50
C THR A 449 -29.17 18.42 23.98
N ASN A 450 -28.37 17.77 24.83
CA ASN A 450 -28.62 17.72 26.28
C ASN A 450 -28.32 19.05 27.01
N ALA A 451 -27.44 19.90 26.44
CA ALA A 451 -27.08 21.19 27.03
C ALA A 451 -28.07 22.32 26.70
N ARG A 452 -29.07 22.11 25.83
CA ARG A 452 -30.21 23.03 25.74
C ARG A 452 -31.08 22.76 26.98
N PRO A 453 -31.12 23.66 27.97
CA PRO A 453 -32.13 23.54 29.00
C PRO A 453 -33.45 23.50 28.27
N THR A 454 -34.31 22.55 28.59
CA THR A 454 -35.75 22.71 28.40
C THR A 454 -36.12 23.99 29.15
N ALA A 455 -35.94 25.14 28.51
CA ALA A 455 -36.54 26.39 28.91
C ALA A 455 -38.03 26.11 28.79
N TYR A 456 -38.55 25.63 29.91
CA TYR A 456 -39.93 25.30 30.14
C TYR A 456 -40.67 26.59 29.81
N VAL A 457 -41.27 26.59 28.63
CA VAL A 457 -42.23 27.59 28.21
C VAL A 457 -43.35 27.50 29.25
N LYS A 458 -43.28 28.33 30.29
CA LYS A 458 -44.48 28.72 31.05
C LYS A 458 -45.36 29.45 30.05
N ARG A 459 -46.19 28.69 29.35
CA ARG A 459 -47.35 29.20 28.63
C ARG A 459 -48.54 29.15 29.58
N SER A 460 -49.24 30.28 29.65
CA SER A 460 -50.56 30.51 30.25
C SER A 460 -50.57 30.60 31.79
N VAL A 461 -51.31 31.53 32.42
CA VAL A 461 -52.41 32.41 31.97
C VAL A 461 -52.21 33.78 32.59
#